data_AF-A0A7R9T5K0-F1
#
_entry.id   AF-A0A7R9T5K0-F1
#
_cell.length_a   1.000
_cell.length_b   1.000
_cell.length_c   1.000
_cell.angle_alpha   90.00
_cell.angle_beta   90.00
_cell.angle_gamma   90.00
#
_symmetry.space_group_name_H-M   'P 1'
#
loop_
_entity.id
_entity.type
_entity.pdbx_description
1 polymer ?
#
loop_
_entity_poly.entity_id
_entity_poly.type
_entity_poly.pdbx_seq_one_letter_code
_entity_poly.pdbx_strand_id
1 'polypeptide(L)'
;NNNEGFVEVLPTSQTREHGETWSMGSADCVARHLTHGSLTKHSFDMRLEDECLQRHGSLEACAANQTDGITIVLAAEQLYTMDFNKLLEAHLKSEADVTVATCDQVTAENASRLGIMDVDEHTSSILSFIEKPSADQLLEFMQCSTENELLECKLNANMGVYVFNN
;
A
#
# COMPACT_ATOMS: atom_id res chain seq x y z
N ASN A 1 26.26 30.48 1.79
CA ASN A 1 26.39 29.19 1.08
C ASN A 1 26.74 28.11 2.07
N ASN A 2 25.74 27.28 2.41
CA ASN A 2 25.84 25.85 2.71
C ASN A 2 24.52 25.43 3.36
N ASN A 3 23.51 25.21 2.53
CA ASN A 3 22.28 24.53 2.90
C ASN A 3 22.27 23.19 2.16
N GLU A 4 23.33 22.40 2.37
CA GLU A 4 23.38 21.04 1.85
C GLU A 4 22.67 20.16 2.87
N GLY A 5 21.48 19.66 2.49
CA GLY A 5 20.74 18.68 3.29
C GLY A 5 21.58 17.43 3.49
N PHE A 6 21.48 16.80 4.67
CA PHE A 6 22.13 15.53 4.94
C PHE A 6 21.13 14.38 4.73
N VAL A 7 21.64 13.23 4.30
CA VAL A 7 20.89 11.98 4.18
C VAL A 7 21.47 11.01 5.20
N GLU A 8 20.67 10.59 6.16
CA GLU A 8 21.04 9.56 7.13
C GLU A 8 20.54 8.18 6.68
N VAL A 9 21.38 7.16 6.85
CA VAL A 9 21.05 5.77 6.56
C VAL A 9 21.08 4.98 7.86
N LEU A 10 19.92 4.46 8.26
CA LEU A 10 19.78 3.56 9.40
C LEU A 10 19.61 2.12 8.89
N PRO A 11 20.59 1.22 9.08
CA PRO A 11 20.44 -0.17 8.67
C PRO A 11 19.44 -0.90 9.58
N THR A 12 18.46 -1.56 8.98
CA THR A 12 17.50 -2.42 9.68
C THR A 12 17.85 -3.90 9.51
N SER A 13 17.42 -4.73 10.45
CA SER A 13 17.66 -6.18 10.43
C SER A 13 16.37 -6.91 10.10
N GLN A 14 16.40 -7.84 9.13
CA GLN A 14 15.31 -8.81 8.96
C GLN A 14 15.51 -9.98 9.93
N THR A 15 14.43 -10.43 10.56
CA THR A 15 14.41 -11.66 11.37
C THR A 15 14.74 -12.88 10.49
N ARG A 16 15.43 -13.88 11.06
CA ARG A 16 15.97 -15.03 10.30
C ARG A 16 15.05 -16.25 10.21
N GLU A 17 13.98 -16.29 11.00
CA GLU A 17 13.12 -17.47 11.13
C GLU A 17 11.81 -17.31 10.35
N HIS A 18 11.69 -17.95 9.19
CA HIS A 18 10.46 -17.93 8.38
C HIS A 18 9.50 -19.05 8.83
N GLY A 19 8.34 -18.69 9.37
CA GLY A 19 7.26 -19.62 9.74
C GLY A 19 5.94 -19.31 9.02
N GLU A 20 4.90 -20.12 9.21
CA GLU A 20 3.59 -19.98 8.53
C GLU A 20 2.82 -18.67 8.86
N THR A 21 3.27 -17.93 9.88
CA THR A 21 2.70 -16.64 10.28
C THR A 21 3.32 -15.44 9.58
N TRP A 22 4.33 -15.65 8.73
CA TRP A 22 5.05 -14.57 8.05
C TRP A 22 4.31 -14.08 6.81
N SER A 23 4.35 -12.76 6.61
CA SER A 23 3.86 -12.16 5.37
C SER A 23 4.91 -12.28 4.26
N MET A 24 4.46 -12.58 3.04
CA MET A 24 5.31 -12.66 1.84
C MET A 24 5.80 -11.30 1.35
N GLY A 25 5.30 -10.20 1.90
CA GLY A 25 5.66 -8.82 1.58
C GLY A 25 4.77 -7.83 2.33
N SER A 26 4.99 -6.52 2.11
CA SER A 26 4.17 -5.46 2.70
C SER A 26 2.71 -5.58 2.26
N ALA A 27 2.45 -5.91 1.00
CA ALA A 27 1.11 -6.07 0.46
C ALA A 27 0.34 -7.23 1.09
N ASP A 28 0.99 -8.40 1.24
CA ASP A 28 0.42 -9.54 1.96
C ASP A 28 0.20 -9.22 3.45
N CYS A 29 1.11 -8.48 4.09
CA CYS A 29 0.93 -8.04 5.48
C CYS A 29 -0.34 -7.19 5.65
N VAL A 30 -0.55 -6.21 4.76
CA VAL A 30 -1.72 -5.33 4.76
C VAL A 30 -2.99 -6.14 4.47
N ALA A 31 -2.98 -6.97 3.43
CA ALA A 31 -4.13 -7.81 3.05
C ALA A 31 -4.60 -8.71 4.19
N ARG A 32 -3.66 -9.40 4.86
CA ARG A 32 -3.97 -10.28 6.00
C ARG A 32 -4.58 -9.53 7.17
N HIS A 33 -4.13 -8.32 7.49
CA HIS A 33 -4.70 -7.52 8.57
C HIS A 33 -6.12 -7.04 8.27
N LEU A 34 -6.42 -6.72 7.00
CA LEU A 34 -7.76 -6.32 6.57
C LEU A 34 -8.77 -7.48 6.68
N THR A 35 -8.40 -8.69 6.26
CA THR A 35 -9.30 -9.86 6.30
C THR A 35 -9.68 -10.26 7.73
N HIS A 36 -8.80 -10.05 8.71
CA HIS A 36 -9.06 -10.41 10.11
C HIS A 36 -9.85 -9.34 10.88
N GLY A 37 -10.32 -8.28 10.20
CA GLY A 37 -11.14 -7.23 10.80
C GLY A 37 -10.43 -6.45 11.92
N SER A 38 -9.10 -6.52 11.99
CA SER A 38 -8.33 -5.89 13.04
C SER A 38 -7.08 -5.23 12.46
N LEU A 39 -7.27 -4.01 11.97
CA LEU A 39 -6.27 -2.98 12.18
C LEU A 39 -6.46 -2.46 13.61
N THR A 40 -6.24 -3.32 14.62
CA THR A 40 -6.08 -2.80 15.98
C THR A 40 -4.92 -1.82 15.90
N LYS A 41 -5.17 -0.59 16.34
CA LYS A 41 -4.29 0.58 16.24
C LYS A 41 -2.93 0.27 16.87
N HIS A 42 -2.04 -0.40 16.14
CA HIS A 42 -0.61 -0.33 16.35
C HIS A 42 -0.15 0.81 15.46
N SER A 43 -0.43 2.03 15.94
CA SER A 43 0.18 3.24 15.40
C SER A 43 1.68 3.12 15.64
N PHE A 44 2.40 2.61 14.65
CA PHE A 44 3.81 2.96 14.51
C PHE A 44 3.83 4.36 13.94
N ASP A 45 3.84 5.31 14.88
CA ASP A 45 3.87 6.73 14.61
C ASP A 45 5.23 7.05 13.97
N MET A 46 5.32 6.98 12.63
CA MET A 46 6.38 7.69 11.89
C MET A 46 6.04 9.18 11.97
N ARG A 47 6.35 9.73 13.13
CA ARG A 47 6.15 11.12 13.51
C ARG A 47 7.04 12.02 12.65
N LEU A 48 6.47 12.66 11.64
CA LEU A 48 6.91 13.98 11.22
C LEU A 48 6.42 14.99 12.27
N GLU A 49 7.02 14.91 13.46
CA GLU A 49 6.73 15.77 14.60
C GLU A 49 7.63 17.00 14.57
N ASP A 50 7.20 18.02 13.82
CA ASP A 50 7.71 19.37 14.06
C ASP A 50 6.59 20.41 13.97
N GLU A 51 5.70 20.36 12.99
CA GLU A 51 4.68 21.43 12.82
C GLU A 51 3.60 21.45 13.91
N CYS A 52 3.06 20.29 14.33
CA CYS A 52 2.00 20.28 15.35
C CYS A 52 2.54 20.66 16.74
N LEU A 53 3.71 20.14 17.12
CA LEU A 53 4.37 20.48 18.38
C LEU A 53 4.77 21.95 18.44
N GLN A 54 5.30 22.51 17.34
CA GLN A 54 5.60 23.94 17.26
C GLN A 54 4.34 24.81 17.46
N ARG A 55 3.17 24.33 16.99
CA ARG A 55 1.91 25.09 17.03
C ARG A 55 1.13 24.92 18.34
N HIS A 56 1.18 23.75 18.97
CA HIS A 56 0.32 23.41 20.11
C HIS A 56 1.06 23.08 21.40
N GLY A 57 2.40 22.97 21.37
CA GLY A 57 3.25 22.92 22.56
C GLY A 57 3.21 21.62 23.39
N SER A 58 2.28 20.70 23.13
CA SER A 58 2.27 19.37 23.74
C SER A 58 1.62 18.31 22.85
N LEU A 59 2.05 17.06 23.06
CA LEU A 59 1.48 15.88 22.38
C LEU A 59 0.01 15.66 22.75
N GLU A 60 -0.38 15.95 23.99
CA GLU A 60 -1.77 15.86 24.46
C GLU A 60 -2.68 16.87 23.74
N ALA A 61 -2.17 18.09 23.46
CA ALA A 61 -2.90 19.12 22.73
C ALA A 61 -3.03 18.80 21.23
N CYS A 62 -2.02 18.16 20.63
CA CYS A 62 -2.09 17.64 19.26
C CYS A 62 -3.11 16.49 19.14
N ALA A 63 -3.14 15.57 20.10
CA ALA A 63 -4.09 14.45 20.13
C ALA A 63 -5.54 14.91 20.38
N ALA A 64 -5.76 15.93 21.22
CA ALA A 64 -7.08 16.47 21.52
C ALA A 64 -7.72 17.27 20.37
N ASN A 65 -6.93 17.66 19.37
CA ASN A 65 -7.37 18.41 18.18
C ASN A 65 -7.21 17.57 16.89
N GLN A 66 -7.12 16.25 16.99
CA GLN A 66 -7.12 15.38 15.81
C GLN A 66 -8.46 15.51 15.07
N THR A 67 -8.43 16.27 13.98
CA THR A 67 -9.33 16.04 12.84
C THR A 67 -9.06 14.65 12.28
N ASP A 68 -10.10 13.93 11.85
CA ASP A 68 -10.00 12.64 11.16
C ASP A 68 -8.80 12.64 10.21
N GLY A 69 -7.78 11.87 10.57
CA GLY A 69 -6.46 11.96 9.96
C GLY A 69 -6.39 11.04 8.76
N ILE A 70 -5.73 11.47 7.68
CA ILE A 70 -5.41 10.59 6.57
C ILE A 70 -3.98 10.07 6.75
N THR A 71 -3.80 8.76 6.75
CA THR A 71 -2.48 8.12 6.78
C THR A 71 -2.11 7.64 5.38
N ILE A 72 -0.94 8.03 4.89
CA ILE A 72 -0.37 7.48 3.64
C ILE A 72 0.79 6.55 3.99
N VAL A 73 0.75 5.31 3.51
CA VAL A 73 1.84 4.33 3.61
C VAL A 73 2.51 4.23 2.25
N LEU A 74 3.83 4.41 2.20
CA LEU A 74 4.65 4.34 0.98
C LEU A 74 5.72 3.26 1.11
N ALA A 75 5.80 2.35 0.14
CA ALA A 75 6.91 1.41 0.02
C ALA A 75 8.15 2.10 -0.56
N ALA A 76 9.27 2.04 0.17
CA ALA A 76 10.51 2.73 -0.22
C ALA A 76 11.35 2.00 -1.29
N GLU A 77 10.85 0.89 -1.85
CA GLU A 77 11.61 0.02 -2.74
C GLU A 77 11.42 0.29 -4.24
N GLN A 78 10.50 1.20 -4.60
CA GLN A 78 10.15 1.48 -5.99
C GLN A 78 10.51 2.91 -6.41
N LEU A 79 11.02 3.08 -7.64
CA LEU A 79 11.20 4.38 -8.28
C LEU A 79 9.98 4.67 -9.16
N TYR A 80 9.22 5.70 -8.81
CA TYR A 80 8.06 6.14 -9.59
C TYR A 80 7.84 7.65 -9.43
N THR A 81 6.99 8.21 -10.29
CA THR A 81 6.47 9.56 -10.14
C THR A 81 4.95 9.48 -10.07
N MET A 82 4.35 10.02 -9.02
CA MET A 82 2.91 10.01 -8.78
C MET A 82 2.48 11.35 -8.18
N ASP A 83 1.31 11.82 -8.59
CA ASP A 83 0.68 13.00 -7.98
C ASP A 83 -0.22 12.56 -6.81
N PHE A 84 0.31 12.69 -5.59
CA PHE A 84 -0.40 12.28 -4.37
C PHE A 84 -1.66 13.11 -4.09
N ASN A 85 -1.79 14.33 -4.64
CA ASN A 85 -3.01 15.10 -4.47
C ASN A 85 -4.19 14.39 -5.16
N LYS A 86 -3.97 13.84 -6.35
CA LYS A 86 -4.99 13.06 -7.06
C LYS A 86 -5.38 11.79 -6.32
N LEU A 87 -4.41 11.12 -5.71
CA LEU A 87 -4.65 9.93 -4.90
C LEU A 87 -5.53 10.27 -3.67
N LEU A 88 -5.19 11.35 -2.96
CA LEU A 88 -5.95 11.83 -1.81
C LEU A 88 -7.36 12.30 -2.20
N GLU A 89 -7.49 13.08 -3.28
CA GLU A 89 -8.79 13.51 -3.81
C GLU A 89 -9.69 12.31 -4.16
N ALA A 90 -9.11 11.28 -4.78
CA ALA A 90 -9.84 10.05 -5.10
C ALA A 90 -10.31 9.32 -3.83
N HIS A 91 -9.42 9.14 -2.85
CA HIS A 91 -9.73 8.49 -1.57
C HIS A 91 -10.86 9.20 -0.81
N LEU A 92 -10.75 10.53 -0.68
CA LEU A 92 -11.76 11.36 -0.03
C LEU A 92 -13.10 11.33 -0.76
N LYS A 93 -13.08 11.37 -2.09
CA LYS A 93 -14.30 11.34 -2.90
C LYS A 93 -14.99 9.98 -2.83
N SER A 94 -14.24 8.89 -2.75
CA SER A 94 -14.80 7.54 -2.67
C SER A 94 -15.27 7.17 -1.28
N GLU A 95 -14.85 7.92 -0.24
CA GLU A 95 -15.10 7.58 1.17
C GLU A 95 -14.65 6.15 1.50
N ALA A 96 -13.57 5.69 0.84
CA ALA A 96 -13.10 4.31 0.99
C ALA A 96 -12.34 4.18 2.31
N ASP A 97 -12.49 3.04 3.01
CA ASP A 97 -11.69 2.76 4.21
C ASP A 97 -10.19 2.72 3.90
N VAL A 98 -9.85 2.19 2.72
CA VAL A 98 -8.51 2.16 2.17
C VAL A 98 -8.52 2.40 0.66
N THR A 99 -7.57 3.20 0.17
CA THR A 99 -7.28 3.30 -1.27
C THR A 99 -5.88 2.77 -1.52
N VAL A 100 -5.75 1.88 -2.52
CA VAL A 100 -4.47 1.30 -2.92
C VAL A 100 -4.11 1.83 -4.30
N ALA A 101 -2.89 2.36 -4.46
CA ALA A 101 -2.41 2.71 -5.78
C ALA A 101 -1.89 1.47 -6.51
N THR A 102 -2.32 1.31 -7.75
CA THR A 102 -1.95 0.18 -8.61
C THR A 102 -1.26 0.66 -9.88
N CYS A 103 -0.42 -0.21 -10.45
CA CYS A 103 0.16 -0.08 -11.77
C CYS A 103 -0.53 -1.06 -12.70
N ASP A 104 -1.07 -0.58 -13.82
CA ASP A 104 -1.76 -1.41 -14.81
C ASP A 104 -0.88 -1.85 -15.99
N GLN A 105 0.38 -1.42 -16.02
CA GLN A 105 1.36 -1.76 -17.05
C GLN A 105 2.29 -2.86 -16.56
N VAL A 106 1.73 -4.02 -16.23
CA VAL A 106 2.50 -5.17 -15.70
C VAL A 106 2.37 -6.37 -16.61
N THR A 107 3.51 -6.97 -16.95
CA THR A 107 3.58 -8.23 -17.70
C THR A 107 3.27 -9.41 -16.78
N ALA A 108 2.72 -10.50 -17.33
CA ALA A 108 2.49 -11.73 -16.57
C ALA A 108 3.77 -12.25 -15.89
N GLU A 109 4.94 -12.08 -16.52
CA GLU A 109 6.23 -12.42 -15.92
C GLU A 109 6.52 -11.59 -14.65
N ASN A 110 6.33 -10.27 -14.72
CA ASN A 110 6.55 -9.38 -13.58
C ASN A 110 5.53 -9.55 -12.47
N ALA A 111 4.30 -9.99 -12.80
CA ALA A 111 3.23 -10.23 -11.84
C ALA A 111 3.63 -11.25 -10.76
N SER A 112 4.49 -12.22 -11.08
CA SER A 112 5.01 -13.21 -10.12
C SER A 112 5.78 -12.62 -8.93
N ARG A 113 6.20 -11.35 -9.03
CA ARG A 113 6.95 -10.65 -7.99
C ARG A 113 6.12 -9.60 -7.24
N LEU A 114 4.86 -9.43 -7.62
CA LEU A 114 3.97 -8.36 -7.16
C LEU A 114 2.69 -8.95 -6.58
N GLY A 115 1.96 -8.14 -5.81
CA GLY A 115 0.59 -8.45 -5.44
C GLY A 115 -0.36 -8.01 -6.55
N ILE A 116 -1.21 -8.89 -7.05
CA ILE A 116 -2.17 -8.62 -8.12
C ILE A 116 -3.57 -8.51 -7.53
N MET A 117 -4.33 -7.52 -8.00
CA MET A 117 -5.69 -7.25 -7.59
C MET A 117 -6.66 -7.51 -8.74
N ASP A 118 -7.75 -8.18 -8.41
CA ASP A 118 -8.96 -8.19 -9.22
C ASP A 118 -9.82 -6.99 -8.81
N VAL A 119 -10.24 -6.19 -9.78
CA VAL A 119 -10.91 -4.91 -9.56
C VAL A 119 -12.17 -4.85 -10.41
N ASP A 120 -13.28 -4.52 -9.77
CA ASP A 120 -14.55 -4.32 -10.45
C ASP A 120 -14.48 -3.11 -11.38
N GLU A 121 -14.74 -3.31 -12.69
CA GLU A 121 -14.58 -2.27 -13.70
C GLU A 121 -15.55 -1.08 -13.54
N HIS A 122 -16.68 -1.28 -12.87
CA HIS A 122 -17.71 -0.26 -12.71
C HIS A 122 -17.51 0.59 -11.46
N THR A 123 -17.12 -0.03 -10.36
CA THR A 123 -17.00 0.59 -9.04
C THR A 123 -15.56 0.90 -8.66
N SER A 124 -14.57 0.30 -9.35
CA SER A 124 -13.16 0.31 -8.97
C SER A 124 -12.88 -0.29 -7.58
N SER A 125 -13.82 -1.09 -7.05
CA SER A 125 -13.64 -1.81 -5.79
C SER A 125 -12.72 -3.02 -6.00
N ILE A 126 -11.85 -3.28 -5.03
CA ILE A 126 -11.02 -4.49 -5.03
C ILE A 126 -11.90 -5.68 -4.67
N LEU A 127 -12.00 -6.66 -5.57
CA LEU A 127 -12.78 -7.89 -5.38
C LEU A 127 -11.96 -8.97 -4.70
N SER A 128 -10.70 -9.13 -5.14
CA SER A 128 -9.79 -10.13 -4.58
C SER A 128 -8.33 -9.73 -4.78
N PHE A 129 -7.43 -10.42 -4.09
CA PHE A 129 -6.00 -10.16 -4.09
C PHE A 129 -5.21 -11.45 -4.04
N ILE A 130 -4.09 -11.51 -4.77
CA ILE A 130 -3.13 -12.60 -4.73
C ILE A 130 -1.69 -12.06 -4.68
N GLU A 131 -0.91 -12.49 -3.69
CA GLU A 131 0.49 -12.07 -3.54
C GLU A 131 1.41 -13.02 -4.31
N LYS A 132 2.25 -12.46 -5.19
CA LYS A 132 3.33 -13.15 -5.89
C LYS A 132 2.89 -14.49 -6.50
N PRO A 133 1.83 -14.48 -7.34
CA PRO A 133 1.29 -15.70 -7.91
C PRO A 133 2.30 -16.38 -8.84
N SER A 134 2.30 -17.71 -8.84
CA SER A 134 2.85 -18.47 -9.97
C SER A 134 2.03 -18.23 -11.24
N ALA A 135 2.56 -18.58 -12.41
CA ALA A 135 1.85 -18.41 -13.69
C ALA A 135 0.49 -19.13 -13.70
N ASP A 136 0.42 -20.36 -13.19
CA ASP A 136 -0.84 -21.13 -13.11
C ASP A 136 -1.86 -20.46 -12.17
N GLN A 137 -1.39 -19.98 -11.01
CA GLN A 137 -2.25 -19.25 -10.07
C GLN A 137 -2.76 -17.94 -10.65
N LEU A 138 -1.94 -17.25 -11.46
CA LEU A 138 -2.34 -16.00 -12.10
C LEU A 138 -3.41 -16.24 -13.16
N LEU A 139 -3.30 -17.32 -13.95
CA LEU A 139 -4.32 -17.72 -14.92
C LEU A 139 -5.65 -18.03 -14.24
N GLU A 140 -5.61 -18.82 -13.16
CA GLU A 140 -6.80 -19.16 -12.37
C GLU A 140 -7.43 -17.91 -11.74
N PHE A 141 -6.61 -17.05 -11.14
CA PHE A 141 -7.06 -15.82 -10.48
C PHE A 141 -7.72 -14.85 -11.44
N MET A 142 -7.12 -14.64 -12.62
CA MET A 142 -7.66 -13.76 -13.66
C MET A 142 -8.76 -14.42 -14.50
N GLN A 143 -9.06 -15.70 -14.26
CA GLN A 143 -10.02 -16.50 -15.04
C GLN A 143 -9.68 -16.57 -16.54
N CYS A 144 -8.40 -16.45 -16.90
CA CYS A 144 -7.92 -16.53 -18.28
C CYS A 144 -7.55 -18.02 -18.57
N SER A 145 -8.02 -18.59 -19.68
CA SER A 145 -7.83 -20.01 -20.03
C SER A 145 -6.48 -20.31 -20.67
N THR A 146 -5.81 -19.28 -21.20
CA THR A 146 -4.49 -19.39 -21.85
C THR A 146 -3.60 -18.19 -21.54
N GLU A 147 -2.29 -18.34 -21.68
CA GLU A 147 -1.34 -17.23 -21.56
C GLU A 147 -1.61 -16.09 -22.56
N ASN A 148 -2.11 -16.41 -23.75
CA ASN A 148 -2.47 -15.39 -24.74
C ASN A 148 -3.66 -14.55 -24.28
N GLU A 149 -4.65 -15.15 -23.62
CA GLU A 149 -5.76 -14.40 -23.01
C GLU A 149 -5.26 -13.51 -21.88
N LEU A 150 -4.30 -14.01 -21.07
CA LEU A 150 -3.71 -13.24 -19.97
C LEU A 150 -2.99 -11.96 -20.45
N LEU A 151 -2.46 -11.94 -21.67
CA LEU A 151 -1.84 -10.73 -22.26
C LEU A 151 -2.86 -9.62 -22.52
N GLU A 152 -4.13 -9.96 -22.69
CA GLU A 152 -5.24 -9.03 -22.87
C GLU A 152 -5.91 -8.66 -21.54
N CYS A 153 -5.68 -9.47 -20.49
CA CYS A 153 -6.21 -9.27 -19.14
C CYS A 153 -5.50 -8.07 -18.48
N LYS A 154 -6.25 -7.07 -17.98
CA LYS A 154 -5.68 -5.91 -17.27
C LYS A 154 -5.22 -6.32 -15.87
N LEU A 155 -3.91 -6.33 -15.64
CA LEU A 155 -3.33 -6.68 -14.32
C LEU A 155 -3.16 -5.44 -13.46
N ASN A 156 -3.90 -5.34 -12.35
CA ASN A 156 -3.73 -4.26 -11.37
C ASN A 156 -2.70 -4.67 -10.32
N ALA A 157 -1.45 -4.30 -10.51
CA ALA A 157 -0.38 -4.64 -9.57
C ALA A 157 -0.26 -3.61 -8.45
N ASN A 158 -0.17 -4.08 -7.21
CA ASN A 158 0.02 -3.26 -6.03
C ASN A 158 1.38 -2.54 -6.06
N MET A 159 1.37 -1.21 -5.90
CA MET A 159 2.59 -0.40 -5.84
C MET A 159 3.19 -0.26 -4.44
N GLY A 160 2.54 -0.81 -3.42
CA GLY A 160 2.92 -0.60 -2.02
C GLY A 160 2.57 0.81 -1.52
N VAL A 161 1.56 1.45 -2.13
CA VAL A 161 1.08 2.78 -1.76
C VAL A 161 -0.37 2.67 -1.30
N TYR A 162 -0.64 3.08 -0.06
CA TYR A 162 -1.94 2.93 0.59
C TYR A 162 -2.34 4.24 1.27
N VAL A 163 -3.64 4.55 1.25
CA VAL A 163 -4.23 5.68 1.97
C VAL A 163 -5.34 5.15 2.87
N PHE A 164 -5.34 5.56 4.14
CA PHE A 164 -6.31 5.15 5.15
C PHE A 164 -6.97 6.37 5.81
N ASN A 165 -8.24 6.22 6.17
CA ASN A 165 -8.92 7.09 7.12
C ASN A 165 -8.64 6.61 8.56
N ASN A 166 -8.34 7.53 9.49
CA ASN A 166 -8.05 7.25 10.91
C ASN A 166 -9.21 7.57 11.86
#